data_AF-A0A1I5Q7G6-F1
#
_entry.id   AF-A0A1I5Q7G6-F1
#
_cell.length_a   1.000
_cell.length_b   1.000
_cell.length_c   1.000
_cell.angle_alpha   90.00
_cell.angle_beta   90.00
_cell.angle_gamma   90.00
#
_symmetry.space_group_name_H-M   'P 1'
#
loop_
_entity.id
_entity.type
_entity.pdbx_description
1 polymer ?
#
loop_
_entity_poly.entity_id
_entity_poly.type
_entity_poly.pdbx_seq_one_letter_code
_entity_poly.pdbx_strand_id
1 'polypeptide(L)'
;MPVLDGNFEAFVTNLGKYNEGVLVGEWVKFPTTEEEMQKVFERIGIGSKDEFGQVYEEWFITDYECPVHGVYDMLGEYESLDKLNYLASRIDEMDKWEQEKFVAIVESGCDEVNDIDDLINLTYNLDCYDFIPDIHDESDLGYYYAHDAGIYSEKELGPLANYIDYERFGRDIAMDESGKFTDEGYIRNTGDGWNHYFDGTREDIPDEYRITGSGEEQDHDSTITVLIVEPGKEPYAKEIDSGLESLQHEVGGYIEAVYPFEEPVAIVCNEEAKLEGLPLNRALRDDDGDIYDIVAGTFMVSGLTEDSFGSLSPELMQKFTDHFKTPEQFAKLGDRIVAIPMISEEQQEHQAAEQKDFEVNADTSGLAVSGHIGTWHAIDHKEVDGHTFWLMEHDTYGDEAACIIVDNYGKLAISDVYDGFDEHTVDLLRQEVMPVDRMPDDSISVDEMKEYGYSWGGMLPMREEAAAKVMQSCTVYRLYGDNTEGMVMDASELKAHAAQGGIFGVEKVEWIAALERENPLKAAEMSMEDDYGMIDGIINNGPKEDKSAEKCEKSSIMDRLKASKSEPTRDKPVPHKERKGDLEL
;
A
#
# COMPACT_ATOMS: atom_id res chain seq x y z
N MET A 1 -42.01 33.38 -24.71
CA MET A 1 -41.52 32.08 -25.21
C MET A 1 -40.16 31.92 -24.57
N PRO A 2 -39.87 30.78 -23.92
CA PRO A 2 -38.52 30.50 -23.46
C PRO A 2 -37.57 30.55 -24.66
N VAL A 3 -36.32 30.92 -24.42
CA VAL A 3 -35.27 31.00 -25.45
C VAL A 3 -34.83 29.60 -25.88
N LEU A 4 -35.00 28.63 -24.98
CA LEU A 4 -34.87 27.21 -25.26
C LEU A 4 -36.17 26.70 -25.93
N ASP A 5 -36.20 26.67 -27.26
CA ASP A 5 -37.26 26.01 -28.04
C ASP A 5 -37.00 24.48 -28.09
N GLY A 6 -37.19 23.80 -26.96
CA GLY A 6 -37.02 22.34 -26.86
C GLY A 6 -37.19 21.83 -25.42
N ASN A 7 -37.34 20.51 -25.26
CA ASN A 7 -37.30 19.87 -23.96
C ASN A 7 -35.89 19.34 -23.71
N PHE A 8 -35.39 19.42 -22.48
CA PHE A 8 -34.19 18.67 -22.09
C PHE A 8 -34.64 17.24 -21.75
N GLU A 9 -34.28 16.26 -22.56
CA GLU A 9 -34.69 14.86 -22.41
C GLU A 9 -33.50 13.90 -22.57
N ALA A 10 -33.57 12.74 -21.93
CA ALA A 10 -32.61 11.65 -22.10
C ALA A 10 -33.34 10.32 -22.35
N PHE A 11 -32.80 9.48 -23.21
CA PHE A 11 -33.31 8.13 -23.45
C PHE A 11 -32.68 7.14 -22.49
N VAL A 12 -33.42 6.80 -21.43
CA VAL A 12 -32.96 5.90 -20.35
C VAL A 12 -33.25 4.46 -20.73
N THR A 13 -32.22 3.64 -20.82
CA THR A 13 -32.26 2.24 -21.25
C THR A 13 -31.89 1.31 -20.11
N ASN A 14 -32.62 0.20 -19.98
CA ASN A 14 -32.32 -0.87 -19.02
C ASN A 14 -31.14 -1.71 -19.53
N LEU A 15 -30.04 -1.70 -18.76
CA LEU A 15 -28.79 -2.36 -19.13
C LEU A 15 -28.91 -3.89 -19.13
N GLY A 16 -29.50 -4.48 -18.08
CA GLY A 16 -29.62 -5.93 -17.98
C GLY A 16 -30.46 -6.54 -19.10
N LYS A 17 -31.58 -5.91 -19.48
CA LYS A 17 -32.36 -6.34 -20.65
C LYS A 17 -31.62 -6.14 -21.97
N TYR A 18 -30.83 -5.07 -22.08
CA TYR A 18 -29.99 -4.85 -23.23
C TYR A 18 -28.95 -5.97 -23.40
N ASN A 19 -28.33 -6.42 -22.30
CA ASN A 19 -27.40 -7.54 -22.27
C ASN A 19 -28.06 -8.88 -22.62
N GLU A 20 -29.38 -9.03 -22.41
CA GLU A 20 -30.19 -10.15 -22.90
C GLU A 20 -30.60 -10.03 -24.37
N GLY A 21 -30.14 -8.98 -25.06
CA GLY A 21 -30.46 -8.70 -26.47
C GLY A 21 -31.81 -8.01 -26.68
N VAL A 22 -32.41 -7.44 -25.64
CA VAL A 22 -33.69 -6.74 -25.69
C VAL A 22 -33.51 -5.26 -25.34
N LEU A 23 -33.55 -4.38 -26.34
CA LEU A 23 -33.50 -2.93 -26.10
C LEU A 23 -34.83 -2.45 -25.48
N VAL A 24 -34.80 -2.11 -24.19
CA VAL A 24 -35.94 -1.55 -23.46
C VAL A 24 -35.52 -0.24 -22.81
N GLY A 25 -36.09 0.88 -23.27
CA GLY A 25 -35.82 2.21 -22.75
C GLY A 25 -36.96 3.19 -23.02
N GLU A 26 -36.90 4.36 -22.41
CA GLU A 26 -37.91 5.41 -22.50
C GLU A 26 -37.27 6.80 -22.46
N TRP A 27 -37.84 7.76 -23.21
CA TRP A 27 -37.47 9.18 -23.11
C TRP A 27 -37.99 9.77 -21.80
N VAL A 28 -37.07 10.33 -21.01
CA VAL A 28 -37.36 11.04 -19.77
C VAL A 28 -37.12 12.52 -19.99
N LYS A 29 -38.14 13.33 -19.69
CA LYS A 29 -38.05 14.78 -19.77
C LYS A 29 -37.65 15.36 -18.43
N PHE A 30 -36.69 16.29 -18.44
CA PHE A 30 -36.27 17.07 -17.28
C PHE A 30 -36.76 18.53 -17.33
N PRO A 31 -36.95 19.18 -16.17
CA PRO A 31 -36.94 18.58 -14.84
C PRO A 31 -38.15 17.65 -14.63
N THR A 32 -37.97 16.60 -13.83
CA THR A 32 -39.00 15.63 -13.42
C THR A 32 -38.95 15.41 -11.91
N THR A 33 -39.82 14.53 -11.42
CA THR A 33 -39.94 14.18 -10.00
C THR A 33 -39.58 12.72 -9.79
N GLU A 34 -39.16 12.37 -8.58
CA GLU A 34 -38.90 10.98 -8.18
C GLU A 34 -40.10 10.07 -8.46
N GLU A 35 -41.32 10.52 -8.17
CA GLU A 35 -42.55 9.75 -8.44
C GLU A 35 -42.79 9.47 -9.93
N GLU A 36 -42.34 10.35 -10.81
CA GLU A 36 -42.45 10.17 -12.26
C GLU A 36 -41.33 9.27 -12.78
N MET A 37 -40.10 9.47 -12.28
CA MET A 37 -38.94 8.66 -12.60
C MET A 37 -39.12 7.20 -12.18
N GLN A 38 -39.66 6.95 -10.98
CA GLN A 38 -39.96 5.60 -10.51
C GLN A 38 -40.95 4.88 -11.44
N LYS A 39 -41.94 5.60 -11.98
CA LYS A 39 -42.87 5.01 -12.96
C LYS A 39 -42.19 4.72 -14.29
N VAL A 40 -41.18 5.51 -14.70
CA VAL A 40 -40.34 5.20 -15.87
C VAL A 40 -39.57 3.92 -15.62
N PHE A 41 -38.87 3.82 -14.48
CA PHE A 41 -38.13 2.62 -14.07
C PHE A 41 -39.02 1.36 -14.09
N GLU A 42 -40.22 1.43 -13.50
CA GLU A 42 -41.18 0.32 -13.56
C GLU A 42 -41.56 -0.08 -15.00
N ARG A 43 -41.73 0.89 -15.92
CA ARG A 43 -42.10 0.62 -17.32
C ARG A 43 -40.96 -0.01 -18.11
N ILE A 44 -39.73 0.46 -17.91
CA ILE A 44 -38.55 -0.13 -18.58
C ILE A 44 -38.09 -1.42 -17.88
N GLY A 45 -38.57 -1.68 -16.67
CA GLY A 45 -38.37 -2.91 -15.91
C GLY A 45 -37.20 -2.85 -14.93
N ILE A 46 -36.70 -1.67 -14.60
CA ILE A 46 -35.82 -1.46 -13.46
C ILE A 46 -36.62 -1.72 -12.16
N GLY A 47 -36.03 -2.45 -11.21
CA GLY A 47 -36.69 -2.97 -10.02
C GLY A 47 -37.49 -4.28 -10.22
N SER A 48 -37.55 -4.81 -11.45
CA SER A 48 -38.21 -6.10 -11.76
C SER A 48 -37.22 -7.27 -11.79
N LYS A 49 -37.69 -8.50 -11.59
CA LYS A 49 -36.83 -9.71 -11.57
C LYS A 49 -36.75 -10.42 -12.92
N ASP A 50 -35.56 -10.90 -13.26
CA ASP A 50 -35.27 -11.73 -14.43
C ASP A 50 -35.74 -13.20 -14.26
N GLU A 51 -35.45 -14.05 -15.26
CA GLU A 51 -35.79 -15.48 -15.23
C GLU A 51 -35.05 -16.27 -14.13
N PHE A 52 -33.96 -15.73 -13.58
CA PHE A 52 -33.13 -16.32 -12.53
C PHE A 52 -33.40 -15.72 -11.13
N GLY A 53 -34.27 -14.72 -11.04
CA GLY A 53 -34.66 -14.05 -9.80
C GLY A 53 -33.79 -12.85 -9.39
N GLN A 54 -32.85 -12.42 -10.24
CA GLN A 54 -32.03 -11.21 -10.08
C GLN A 54 -32.85 -9.97 -10.44
N VAL A 55 -32.65 -8.86 -9.74
CA VAL A 55 -33.37 -7.60 -9.98
C VAL A 55 -32.58 -6.77 -10.99
N TYR A 56 -33.26 -6.20 -12.00
CA TYR A 56 -32.61 -5.24 -12.89
C TYR A 56 -32.50 -3.90 -12.17
N GLU A 57 -31.29 -3.51 -11.77
CA GLU A 57 -31.03 -2.27 -11.04
C GLU A 57 -30.26 -1.25 -11.88
N GLU A 58 -29.62 -1.67 -12.97
CA GLU A 58 -28.71 -0.84 -13.76
C GLU A 58 -29.38 -0.28 -15.03
N TRP A 59 -29.08 0.99 -15.33
CA TRP A 59 -29.51 1.69 -16.54
C TRP A 59 -28.36 2.52 -17.11
N PHE A 60 -28.49 2.87 -18.39
CA PHE A 60 -27.59 3.80 -19.06
C PHE A 60 -28.40 4.70 -20.00
N ILE A 61 -27.80 5.78 -20.46
CA ILE A 61 -28.42 6.73 -21.37
C ILE A 61 -27.89 6.49 -22.78
N THR A 62 -28.81 6.26 -23.71
CA THR A 62 -28.45 5.94 -25.11
C THR A 62 -28.45 7.17 -26.00
N ASP A 63 -29.23 8.19 -25.64
CA ASP A 63 -29.36 9.40 -26.44
C ASP A 63 -29.86 10.57 -25.60
N TYR A 64 -29.62 11.79 -26.08
CA TYR A 64 -30.02 13.04 -25.43
C TYR A 64 -30.70 13.99 -26.41
N GLU A 65 -31.70 14.72 -25.94
CA GLU A 65 -32.21 15.91 -26.61
C GLU A 65 -32.02 17.10 -25.67
N CYS A 66 -31.11 18.02 -26.02
CA CYS A 66 -30.88 19.24 -25.24
C CYS A 66 -31.09 20.47 -26.14
N PRO A 67 -31.87 21.48 -25.71
CA PRO A 67 -32.08 22.70 -26.48
C PRO A 67 -30.83 23.60 -26.55
N VAL A 68 -29.83 23.37 -25.70
CA VAL A 68 -28.58 24.15 -25.68
C VAL A 68 -27.55 23.49 -26.59
N HIS A 69 -27.13 24.20 -27.63
CA HIS A 69 -26.13 23.71 -28.57
C HIS A 69 -24.78 23.47 -27.86
N GLY A 70 -24.13 22.34 -28.15
CA GLY A 70 -22.84 21.95 -27.56
C GLY A 70 -22.94 21.15 -26.26
N VAL A 71 -24.06 21.23 -25.52
CA VAL A 71 -24.25 20.43 -24.30
C VAL A 71 -24.30 18.93 -24.60
N TYR A 72 -24.90 18.53 -25.73
CA TYR A 72 -24.96 17.12 -26.14
C TYR A 72 -23.57 16.45 -26.17
N ASP A 73 -22.56 17.17 -26.65
CA ASP A 73 -21.20 16.64 -26.80
C ASP A 73 -20.46 16.50 -25.44
N MET A 74 -21.01 17.07 -24.36
CA MET A 74 -20.46 17.03 -23.00
C MET A 74 -21.07 15.92 -22.13
N LEU A 75 -22.15 15.25 -22.61
CA LEU A 75 -22.87 14.24 -21.84
C LEU A 75 -22.47 12.82 -22.27
N GLY A 76 -22.16 11.97 -21.29
CA GLY A 76 -21.77 10.56 -21.50
C GLY A 76 -22.93 9.57 -21.39
N GLU A 77 -22.69 8.30 -21.71
CA GLU A 77 -23.72 7.23 -21.60
C GLU A 77 -24.09 6.88 -20.15
N TYR A 78 -23.21 7.22 -19.19
CA TYR A 78 -23.37 6.91 -17.76
C TYR A 78 -23.58 8.17 -16.91
N GLU A 79 -24.16 9.22 -17.51
CA GLU A 79 -24.42 10.46 -16.79
C GLU A 79 -25.48 10.28 -15.68
N SER A 80 -25.32 11.03 -14.60
CA SER A 80 -26.25 10.99 -13.47
C SER A 80 -27.58 11.65 -13.82
N LEU A 81 -28.67 10.89 -13.70
CA LEU A 81 -30.03 11.42 -13.86
C LEU A 81 -30.36 12.51 -12.83
N ASP A 82 -29.79 12.42 -11.62
CA ASP A 82 -29.93 13.45 -10.59
C ASP A 82 -29.22 14.76 -11.02
N LYS A 83 -28.03 14.67 -11.63
CA LYS A 83 -27.31 15.84 -12.16
C LYS A 83 -28.03 16.47 -13.35
N LEU A 84 -28.53 15.66 -14.28
CA LEU A 84 -29.33 16.12 -15.42
C LEU A 84 -30.60 16.84 -14.96
N ASN A 85 -31.29 16.26 -13.97
CA ASN A 85 -32.47 16.87 -13.39
C ASN A 85 -32.15 18.18 -12.68
N TYR A 86 -31.05 18.22 -11.92
CA TYR A 86 -30.63 19.42 -11.23
C TYR A 86 -30.25 20.54 -12.17
N LEU A 87 -29.44 20.26 -13.21
CA LEU A 87 -29.10 21.23 -14.25
C LEU A 87 -30.37 21.76 -14.94
N ALA A 88 -31.28 20.87 -15.33
CA ALA A 88 -32.54 21.26 -15.96
C ALA A 88 -33.39 22.16 -15.05
N SER A 89 -33.48 21.84 -13.76
CA SER A 89 -34.18 22.66 -12.78
C SER A 89 -33.54 24.04 -12.62
N ARG A 90 -32.21 24.11 -12.51
CA ARG A 90 -31.48 25.39 -12.41
C ARG A 90 -31.73 26.28 -13.64
N ILE A 91 -31.73 25.69 -14.84
CA ILE A 91 -32.02 26.41 -16.08
C ILE A 91 -33.50 26.85 -16.13
N ASP A 92 -34.45 26.01 -15.70
CA ASP A 92 -35.88 26.35 -15.67
C ASP A 92 -36.21 27.47 -14.66
N GLU A 93 -35.45 27.56 -13.57
CA GLU A 93 -35.58 28.62 -12.56
C GLU A 93 -35.05 29.99 -13.02
N MET A 94 -34.11 30.01 -13.96
CA MET A 94 -33.54 31.25 -14.52
C MET A 94 -34.61 32.08 -15.23
N ASP A 95 -34.48 33.40 -15.14
CA ASP A 95 -35.31 34.26 -15.98
C ASP A 95 -34.86 34.21 -17.46
N LYS A 96 -35.68 34.80 -18.36
CA LYS A 96 -35.41 34.76 -19.81
C LYS A 96 -34.04 35.35 -20.17
N TRP A 97 -33.62 36.39 -19.46
CA TRP A 97 -32.35 37.07 -19.72
C TRP A 97 -31.17 36.23 -19.26
N GLU A 98 -31.29 35.59 -18.10
CA GLU A 98 -30.30 34.63 -17.59
C GLU A 98 -30.17 33.41 -18.48
N GLN A 99 -31.27 32.89 -19.04
CA GLN A 99 -31.24 31.80 -20.01
C GLN A 99 -30.54 32.18 -21.32
N GLU A 100 -30.84 33.35 -21.89
CA GLU A 100 -30.14 33.89 -23.08
C GLU A 100 -28.64 33.99 -22.82
N LYS A 101 -28.29 34.54 -21.65
CA LYS A 101 -26.90 34.67 -21.22
C LYS A 101 -26.22 33.31 -21.05
N PHE A 102 -26.86 32.35 -20.41
CA PHE A 102 -26.32 31.00 -20.23
C PHE A 102 -26.03 30.33 -21.58
N VAL A 103 -26.99 30.36 -22.52
CA VAL A 103 -26.82 29.81 -23.86
C VAL A 103 -25.67 30.49 -24.59
N ALA A 104 -25.60 31.82 -24.54
CA ALA A 104 -24.53 32.58 -25.16
C ALA A 104 -23.14 32.20 -24.59
N ILE A 105 -23.02 32.00 -23.28
CA ILE A 105 -21.74 31.60 -22.66
C ILE A 105 -21.32 30.21 -23.14
N VAL A 106 -22.25 29.24 -23.15
CA VAL A 106 -21.97 27.88 -23.62
C VAL A 106 -21.57 27.87 -25.10
N GLU A 107 -22.32 28.57 -25.96
CA GLU A 107 -22.03 28.70 -27.40
C GLU A 107 -20.67 29.36 -27.66
N SER A 108 -20.28 30.32 -26.82
CA SER A 108 -18.99 30.98 -26.94
C SER A 108 -17.81 30.01 -26.72
N GLY A 109 -18.03 28.83 -26.14
CA GLY A 109 -16.96 27.91 -25.76
C GLY A 109 -16.20 28.46 -24.56
N CYS A 110 -16.89 28.47 -23.41
CA CYS A 110 -16.35 28.78 -22.09
C CYS A 110 -15.24 27.78 -21.73
N ASP A 111 -14.04 28.25 -21.39
CA ASP A 111 -12.90 27.36 -21.10
C ASP A 111 -13.08 26.61 -19.76
N GLU A 112 -13.92 27.16 -18.88
CA GLU A 112 -14.29 26.60 -17.59
C GLU A 112 -15.37 25.50 -17.68
N VAL A 113 -15.84 25.14 -18.88
CA VAL A 113 -16.93 24.17 -19.06
C VAL A 113 -16.53 23.01 -19.96
N ASN A 114 -16.40 21.83 -19.37
CA ASN A 114 -16.03 20.60 -20.08
C ASN A 114 -17.02 19.45 -19.86
N ASP A 115 -17.76 19.45 -18.76
CA ASP A 115 -18.70 18.41 -18.37
C ASP A 115 -19.97 19.00 -17.72
N ILE A 116 -20.86 18.11 -17.25
CA ILE A 116 -22.10 18.51 -16.59
C ILE A 116 -21.87 19.24 -15.25
N ASP A 117 -20.79 18.94 -14.54
CA ASP A 117 -20.50 19.53 -13.23
C ASP A 117 -20.11 20.99 -13.42
N ASP A 118 -19.28 21.26 -14.42
CA ASP A 118 -18.96 22.61 -14.85
C ASP A 118 -20.19 23.38 -15.38
N LEU A 119 -21.09 22.71 -16.11
CA LEU A 119 -22.36 23.31 -16.57
C LEU A 119 -23.25 23.73 -15.40
N ILE A 120 -23.35 22.90 -14.35
CA ILE A 120 -24.07 23.25 -13.12
C ILE A 120 -23.37 24.44 -12.43
N ASN A 121 -22.05 24.43 -12.34
CA ASN A 121 -21.27 25.56 -11.80
C ASN A 121 -21.48 26.84 -12.60
N LEU A 122 -21.60 26.77 -13.93
CA LEU A 122 -21.89 27.93 -14.78
C LEU A 122 -23.22 28.60 -14.38
N THR A 123 -24.22 27.82 -13.94
CA THR A 123 -25.50 28.38 -13.47
C THR A 123 -25.37 29.29 -12.24
N TYR A 124 -24.26 29.20 -11.51
CA TYR A 124 -23.94 30.06 -10.37
C TYR A 124 -22.99 31.21 -10.71
N ASN A 125 -22.24 31.08 -11.80
CA ASN A 125 -21.18 32.01 -12.17
C ASN A 125 -21.54 32.85 -13.40
N LEU A 126 -22.83 33.01 -13.71
CA LEU A 126 -23.28 33.86 -14.81
C LEU A 126 -22.79 35.31 -14.66
N ASP A 127 -22.54 35.79 -13.45
CA ASP A 127 -22.01 37.13 -13.15
C ASP A 127 -20.54 37.32 -13.55
N CYS A 128 -19.77 36.24 -13.75
CA CYS A 128 -18.40 36.29 -14.27
C CYS A 128 -18.34 36.70 -15.76
N TYR A 129 -19.50 36.87 -16.39
CA TYR A 129 -19.64 37.23 -17.80
C TYR A 129 -20.51 38.46 -17.95
N ASP A 130 -20.14 39.36 -18.86
CA ASP A 130 -21.03 40.41 -19.35
C ASP A 130 -21.68 39.92 -20.65
N PHE A 131 -23.00 40.10 -20.75
CA PHE A 131 -23.79 39.77 -21.92
C PHE A 131 -24.42 41.03 -22.50
N ILE A 132 -24.13 41.28 -23.77
CA ILE A 132 -24.65 42.41 -24.53
C ILE A 132 -25.50 41.85 -25.69
N PRO A 133 -26.84 41.88 -25.57
CA PRO A 133 -27.76 41.31 -26.54
C PRO A 133 -27.75 42.12 -27.83
N ASP A 134 -28.21 41.52 -28.92
CA ASP A 134 -28.36 42.16 -30.24
C ASP A 134 -27.04 42.67 -30.85
N ILE A 135 -25.89 42.17 -30.39
CA ILE A 135 -24.56 42.50 -30.93
C ILE A 135 -23.96 41.25 -31.59
N HIS A 136 -23.95 41.21 -32.92
CA HIS A 136 -23.54 40.02 -33.67
C HIS A 136 -22.28 40.22 -34.53
N ASP A 137 -21.82 41.45 -34.69
CA ASP A 137 -20.58 41.76 -35.41
C ASP A 137 -19.82 42.95 -34.81
N GLU A 138 -18.60 43.17 -35.31
CA GLU A 138 -17.72 44.23 -34.82
C GLU A 138 -18.29 45.64 -35.07
N SER A 139 -19.14 45.82 -36.08
CA SER A 139 -19.77 47.12 -36.35
C SER A 139 -20.81 47.44 -35.30
N ASP A 140 -21.64 46.46 -34.93
CA ASP A 140 -22.64 46.58 -33.87
C ASP A 140 -21.97 46.89 -32.52
N LEU A 141 -20.91 46.15 -32.18
CA LEU A 141 -20.15 46.35 -30.94
C LEU A 141 -19.52 47.75 -30.87
N GLY A 142 -18.90 48.19 -31.97
CA GLY A 142 -18.31 49.52 -32.05
C GLY A 142 -19.35 50.63 -31.93
N TYR A 143 -20.55 50.42 -32.48
CA TYR A 143 -21.66 51.35 -32.34
C TYR A 143 -22.17 51.41 -30.90
N TYR A 144 -22.40 50.26 -30.27
CA TYR A 144 -22.84 50.14 -28.87
C TYR A 144 -21.91 50.91 -27.94
N TYR A 145 -20.59 50.71 -28.04
CA TYR A 145 -19.64 51.40 -27.16
C TYR A 145 -19.54 52.90 -27.42
N ALA A 146 -19.80 53.35 -28.65
CA ALA A 146 -19.77 54.75 -29.00
C ALA A 146 -21.00 55.53 -28.51
N HIS A 147 -22.19 54.90 -28.48
CA HIS A 147 -23.45 55.60 -28.24
C HIS A 147 -24.23 55.10 -27.01
N ASP A 148 -24.26 53.79 -26.79
CA ASP A 148 -25.18 53.15 -25.83
C ASP A 148 -24.50 52.79 -24.50
N ALA A 149 -23.21 52.48 -24.50
CA ALA A 149 -22.43 52.19 -23.29
C ALA A 149 -22.24 53.40 -22.36
N GLY A 150 -22.62 54.60 -22.81
CA GLY A 150 -22.56 55.83 -22.00
C GLY A 150 -21.14 56.36 -21.75
N ILE A 151 -20.12 55.85 -22.46
CA ILE A 151 -18.72 56.29 -22.36
C ILE A 151 -18.55 57.69 -22.94
N TYR A 152 -19.23 57.98 -24.05
CA TYR A 152 -19.17 59.25 -24.75
C TYR A 152 -20.53 59.94 -24.74
N SER A 153 -20.54 61.27 -24.63
CA SER A 153 -21.78 62.02 -24.80
C SER A 153 -22.13 62.13 -26.29
N GLU A 154 -23.33 61.73 -26.70
CA GLU A 154 -23.83 61.94 -28.08
C GLU A 154 -23.68 63.40 -28.53
N LYS A 155 -23.88 64.34 -27.60
CA LYS A 155 -23.76 65.78 -27.84
C LYS A 155 -22.31 66.21 -28.11
N GLU A 156 -21.34 65.52 -27.50
CA GLU A 156 -19.91 65.76 -27.70
C GLU A 156 -19.38 65.11 -28.98
N LEU A 157 -19.88 63.92 -29.32
CA LEU A 157 -19.60 63.25 -30.59
C LEU A 157 -20.11 64.06 -31.79
N GLY A 158 -21.35 64.55 -31.73
CA GLY A 158 -21.91 65.44 -32.74
C GLY A 158 -21.67 64.95 -34.19
N PRO A 159 -21.27 65.83 -35.13
CA PRO A 159 -21.00 65.42 -36.52
C PRO A 159 -19.84 64.43 -36.69
N LEU A 160 -18.95 64.28 -35.70
CA LEU A 160 -17.80 63.38 -35.78
C LEU A 160 -18.23 61.90 -35.75
N ALA A 161 -19.39 61.58 -35.16
CA ALA A 161 -19.95 60.24 -35.16
C ALA A 161 -20.03 59.64 -36.58
N ASN A 162 -20.39 60.45 -37.58
CA ASN A 162 -20.49 60.00 -38.99
C ASN A 162 -19.15 59.63 -39.64
N TYR A 163 -18.03 59.87 -38.96
CA TYR A 163 -16.68 59.58 -39.44
C TYR A 163 -15.97 58.50 -38.62
N ILE A 164 -16.65 57.93 -37.62
CA ILE A 164 -16.11 56.81 -36.85
C ILE A 164 -16.24 55.54 -37.69
N ASP A 165 -15.15 54.79 -37.78
CA ASP A 165 -15.11 53.47 -38.36
C ASP A 165 -15.49 52.46 -37.27
N TYR A 166 -16.79 52.20 -37.13
CA TYR A 166 -17.34 51.37 -36.06
C TYR A 166 -16.84 49.93 -36.13
N GLU A 167 -16.73 49.35 -37.32
CA GLU A 167 -16.19 47.99 -37.54
C GLU A 167 -14.78 47.85 -36.97
N ARG A 168 -13.88 48.79 -37.29
CA ARG A 168 -12.51 48.74 -36.74
C ARG A 168 -12.47 48.99 -35.24
N PHE A 169 -13.30 49.91 -34.76
CA PHE A 169 -13.35 50.23 -33.34
C PHE A 169 -13.85 49.05 -32.52
N GLY A 170 -14.94 48.39 -32.93
CA GLY A 170 -15.46 47.21 -32.26
C GLY A 170 -14.51 46.02 -32.37
N ARG A 171 -13.80 45.84 -33.49
CA ARG A 171 -12.77 44.79 -33.58
C ARG A 171 -11.66 44.97 -32.56
N ASP A 172 -11.17 46.19 -32.38
CA ASP A 172 -10.12 46.49 -31.41
C ASP A 172 -10.64 46.24 -29.97
N ILE A 173 -11.91 46.60 -29.68
CA ILE A 173 -12.56 46.29 -28.40
C ILE A 173 -12.67 44.78 -28.19
N ALA A 174 -13.16 44.02 -29.18
CA ALA A 174 -13.32 42.57 -29.07
C ALA A 174 -12.00 41.86 -28.78
N MET A 175 -10.91 42.33 -29.40
CA MET A 175 -9.56 41.82 -29.13
C MET A 175 -9.07 42.16 -27.72
N ASP A 176 -9.29 43.40 -27.25
CA ASP A 176 -8.84 43.85 -25.93
C ASP A 176 -9.62 43.15 -24.80
N GLU A 177 -10.91 42.89 -25.01
CA GLU A 177 -11.79 42.21 -24.04
C GLU A 177 -11.74 40.69 -24.15
N SER A 178 -11.10 40.15 -25.19
CA SER A 178 -11.16 38.72 -25.54
C SER A 178 -12.60 38.19 -25.63
N GLY A 179 -13.54 39.02 -26.09
CA GLY A 179 -14.94 38.66 -26.19
C GLY A 179 -15.27 37.91 -27.47
N LYS A 180 -16.45 37.29 -27.48
CA LYS A 180 -16.92 36.41 -28.56
C LYS A 180 -18.34 36.81 -28.99
N PHE A 181 -18.59 36.74 -30.29
CA PHE A 181 -19.92 36.92 -30.88
C PHE A 181 -20.62 35.57 -30.96
N THR A 182 -21.88 35.53 -30.55
CA THR A 182 -22.77 34.36 -30.59
C THR A 182 -24.08 34.72 -31.29
N ASP A 183 -24.91 33.72 -31.57
CA ASP A 183 -26.24 33.93 -32.14
C ASP A 183 -27.16 34.76 -31.22
N GLU A 184 -26.91 34.74 -29.91
CA GLU A 184 -27.67 35.51 -28.89
C GLU A 184 -27.10 36.91 -28.63
N GLY A 185 -25.80 37.15 -28.87
CA GLY A 185 -25.18 38.47 -28.70
C GLY A 185 -23.67 38.40 -28.45
N TYR A 186 -23.13 39.41 -27.76
CA TYR A 186 -21.72 39.49 -27.46
C TYR A 186 -21.44 39.16 -25.99
N ILE A 187 -20.54 38.21 -25.76
CA ILE A 187 -20.10 37.74 -24.45
C ILE A 187 -18.66 38.13 -24.20
N ARG A 188 -18.38 38.63 -22.99
CA ARG A 188 -17.01 38.85 -22.50
C ARG A 188 -16.89 38.43 -21.05
N ASN A 189 -15.72 37.95 -20.66
CA ASN A 189 -15.41 37.64 -19.27
C ASN A 189 -15.14 38.95 -18.49
N THR A 190 -15.67 39.09 -17.28
CA THR A 190 -15.51 40.30 -16.45
C THR A 190 -14.13 40.36 -15.77
N GLY A 191 -13.42 39.24 -15.73
CA GLY A 191 -12.18 39.04 -14.96
C GLY A 191 -12.45 38.68 -13.50
N ASP A 192 -13.70 38.47 -13.11
CA ASP A 192 -14.06 37.99 -11.78
C ASP A 192 -13.68 36.50 -11.61
N GLY A 193 -13.50 36.09 -10.35
CA GLY A 193 -13.07 34.73 -10.04
C GLY A 193 -14.20 33.71 -10.18
N TRP A 194 -13.95 32.65 -10.94
CA TRP A 194 -14.82 31.48 -11.01
C TRP A 194 -14.85 30.73 -9.68
N ASN A 195 -16.04 30.47 -9.15
CA ASN A 195 -16.24 29.71 -7.92
C ASN A 195 -16.84 28.33 -8.21
N HIS A 196 -16.29 27.31 -7.55
CA HIS A 196 -16.83 25.95 -7.60
C HIS A 196 -17.87 25.79 -6.50
N TYR A 197 -19.15 25.94 -6.86
CA TYR A 197 -20.29 25.78 -5.96
C TYR A 197 -20.79 24.35 -5.90
N PHE A 198 -20.70 23.63 -7.02
CA PHE A 198 -21.11 22.24 -7.16
C PHE A 198 -19.89 21.34 -7.24
N ASP A 199 -19.68 20.40 -6.32
CA ASP A 199 -18.48 19.55 -6.28
C ASP A 199 -18.57 18.24 -7.07
N GLY A 200 -19.69 18.02 -7.78
CA GLY A 200 -19.93 16.82 -8.57
C GLY A 200 -20.48 15.64 -7.75
N THR A 201 -20.55 15.77 -6.42
CA THR A 201 -21.11 14.74 -5.55
C THR A 201 -22.63 14.77 -5.54
N ARG A 202 -23.24 13.64 -5.24
CA ARG A 202 -24.69 13.55 -5.13
C ARG A 202 -25.21 14.32 -3.90
N GLU A 203 -24.40 14.36 -2.85
CA GLU A 203 -24.69 15.01 -1.57
C GLU A 203 -24.92 16.52 -1.72
N ASP A 204 -24.28 17.12 -2.73
CA ASP A 204 -24.39 18.56 -3.02
C ASP A 204 -25.62 18.92 -3.87
N ILE A 205 -26.26 17.92 -4.49
CA ILE A 205 -27.56 18.08 -5.17
C ILE A 205 -28.66 18.19 -4.11
N PRO A 206 -29.49 19.25 -4.07
CA PRO A 206 -30.59 19.33 -3.11
C PRO A 206 -31.61 18.19 -3.29
N ASP A 207 -32.16 17.69 -2.17
CA ASP A 207 -33.05 16.50 -2.15
C ASP A 207 -34.24 16.59 -3.13
N GLU A 208 -34.78 17.80 -3.34
CA GLU A 208 -35.91 18.02 -4.25
C GLU A 208 -35.58 17.77 -5.74
N TYR A 209 -34.30 17.75 -6.10
CA TYR A 209 -33.82 17.46 -7.45
C TYR A 209 -33.29 16.04 -7.62
N ARG A 210 -33.19 15.25 -6.53
CA ARG A 210 -32.80 13.84 -6.58
C ARG A 210 -34.00 12.99 -6.97
N ILE A 211 -33.96 12.43 -8.17
CA ILE A 211 -35.09 11.73 -8.80
C ILE A 211 -34.88 10.24 -8.95
N THR A 212 -33.64 9.75 -8.80
CA THR A 212 -33.38 8.31 -8.71
C THR A 212 -33.71 7.75 -7.31
N GLY A 213 -34.21 8.61 -6.42
CA GLY A 213 -34.74 8.34 -5.08
C GLY A 213 -33.77 8.71 -3.96
N SER A 214 -34.27 9.14 -2.79
CA SER A 214 -33.42 9.10 -1.59
C SER A 214 -32.92 7.65 -1.49
N GLY A 215 -31.64 7.36 -1.41
CA GLY A 215 -30.87 7.90 -0.32
C GLY A 215 -31.50 7.59 1.06
N GLU A 216 -32.56 6.78 1.19
CA GLU A 216 -32.27 5.57 1.94
C GLU A 216 -31.15 4.98 1.12
N GLU A 217 -29.94 5.12 1.64
CA GLU A 217 -29.17 3.92 1.79
C GLU A 217 -30.15 2.76 2.06
N GLN A 218 -30.64 2.13 1.00
CA GLN A 218 -29.97 0.89 0.76
C GLN A 218 -28.50 1.29 0.49
N ASP A 219 -27.69 1.40 1.55
CA ASP A 219 -26.92 0.25 2.01
C ASP A 219 -27.67 -0.91 1.41
N HIS A 220 -27.41 -1.16 0.13
CA HIS A 220 -27.36 -2.52 -0.21
C HIS A 220 -26.20 -2.98 0.70
N ASP A 221 -26.62 -3.44 1.87
CA ASP A 221 -26.58 -4.83 2.28
C ASP A 221 -26.69 -5.83 1.08
N SER A 222 -26.37 -5.48 -0.18
CA SER A 222 -25.47 -6.25 -1.01
C SER A 222 -24.13 -6.26 -0.30
N THR A 223 -24.12 -7.07 0.76
CA THR A 223 -22.89 -7.68 1.18
C THR A 223 -22.27 -8.28 -0.07
N ILE A 224 -21.13 -7.73 -0.48
CA ILE A 224 -20.35 -8.34 -1.55
C ILE A 224 -19.58 -9.49 -0.93
N THR A 225 -19.66 -10.64 -1.57
CA THR A 225 -18.85 -11.78 -1.17
C THR A 225 -17.48 -11.65 -1.82
N VAL A 226 -16.50 -11.25 -1.03
CA VAL A 226 -15.11 -11.08 -1.46
C VAL A 226 -14.23 -12.18 -0.87
N LEU A 227 -13.06 -12.39 -1.46
CA LEU A 227 -12.03 -13.26 -0.90
C LEU A 227 -11.01 -12.40 -0.16
N ILE A 228 -10.95 -12.50 1.16
CA ILE A 228 -9.93 -11.81 1.97
C ILE A 228 -8.66 -12.64 1.99
N VAL A 229 -7.53 -11.98 1.75
CA VAL A 229 -6.20 -12.58 1.80
C VAL A 229 -5.34 -11.78 2.78
N GLU A 230 -5.14 -12.34 3.96
CA GLU A 230 -4.25 -11.75 4.97
C GLU A 230 -2.81 -12.26 4.82
N PRO A 231 -1.80 -11.45 5.18
CA PRO A 231 -0.41 -11.89 5.19
C PRO A 231 -0.21 -13.15 6.04
N GLY A 232 0.46 -14.16 5.48
CA GLY A 232 0.78 -15.40 6.17
C GLY A 232 -0.38 -16.38 6.41
N LYS A 233 -1.61 -16.06 5.96
CA LYS A 233 -2.80 -16.89 6.18
C LYS A 233 -3.40 -17.42 4.87
N GLU A 234 -4.18 -18.50 4.98
CA GLU A 234 -5.03 -18.99 3.90
C GLU A 234 -6.17 -17.99 3.61
N PRO A 235 -6.59 -17.85 2.35
CA PRO A 235 -7.64 -16.93 1.97
C PRO A 235 -9.01 -17.45 2.42
N TYR A 236 -9.93 -16.56 2.74
CA TYR A 236 -11.28 -16.94 3.17
C TYR A 236 -12.35 -16.01 2.58
N ALA A 237 -13.51 -16.57 2.29
CA ALA A 237 -14.66 -15.80 1.84
C ALA A 237 -15.20 -14.96 2.99
N LYS A 238 -15.49 -13.68 2.72
CA LYS A 238 -16.12 -12.78 3.67
C LYS A 238 -17.18 -11.97 2.95
N GLU A 239 -18.33 -11.85 3.58
CA GLU A 239 -19.36 -10.89 3.21
C GLU A 239 -19.00 -9.56 3.87
N ILE A 240 -18.79 -8.54 3.05
CA ILE A 240 -18.49 -7.18 3.50
C ILE A 240 -19.47 -6.22 2.84
N ASP A 241 -19.67 -5.07 3.47
CA ASP A 241 -20.44 -4.00 2.85
C ASP A 241 -19.72 -3.49 1.58
N SER A 242 -20.46 -3.19 0.52
CA SER A 242 -19.90 -2.74 -0.76
C SER A 242 -19.44 -1.28 -0.76
N GLY A 243 -19.69 -0.54 0.32
CA GLY A 243 -19.29 0.85 0.47
C GLY A 243 -17.78 1.04 0.61
N LEU A 244 -17.31 2.21 0.15
CA LEU A 244 -15.90 2.59 0.17
C LEU A 244 -15.28 2.52 1.58
N GLU A 245 -16.04 2.91 2.62
CA GLU A 245 -15.57 2.87 4.02
C GLU A 245 -15.27 1.43 4.46
N SER A 246 -16.13 0.48 4.08
CA SER A 246 -15.92 -0.94 4.38
C SER A 246 -14.70 -1.48 3.65
N LEU A 247 -14.54 -1.14 2.37
CA LEU A 247 -13.36 -1.53 1.58
C LEU A 247 -12.06 -1.01 2.20
N GLN A 248 -12.03 0.28 2.56
CA GLN A 248 -10.89 0.92 3.22
C GLN A 248 -10.60 0.31 4.59
N HIS A 249 -11.64 0.00 5.36
CA HIS A 249 -11.51 -0.66 6.66
C HIS A 249 -10.89 -2.06 6.54
N GLU A 250 -11.28 -2.84 5.52
CA GLU A 250 -10.76 -4.20 5.32
C GLU A 250 -9.31 -4.24 4.86
N VAL A 251 -8.87 -3.32 3.99
CA VAL A 251 -7.46 -3.25 3.55
C VAL A 251 -6.57 -2.42 4.48
N GLY A 252 -7.18 -1.65 5.39
CA GLY A 252 -6.49 -0.87 6.41
C GLY A 252 -5.89 0.46 5.91
N GLY A 253 -6.50 1.11 4.92
CA GLY A 253 -6.02 2.38 4.36
C GLY A 253 -6.79 2.81 3.10
N TYR A 254 -6.27 3.81 2.38
CA TYR A 254 -6.81 4.20 1.08
C TYR A 254 -6.67 3.05 0.08
N ILE A 255 -7.72 2.81 -0.71
CA ILE A 255 -7.75 1.66 -1.60
C ILE A 255 -7.08 1.95 -2.94
N GLU A 256 -6.36 0.97 -3.46
CA GLU A 256 -5.88 0.87 -4.83
C GLU A 256 -6.46 -0.42 -5.44
N ALA A 257 -6.92 -0.35 -6.68
CA ALA A 257 -7.40 -1.50 -7.43
C ALA A 257 -6.39 -1.90 -8.52
N VAL A 258 -6.00 -3.18 -8.52
CA VAL A 258 -5.09 -3.78 -9.49
C VAL A 258 -5.80 -4.88 -10.25
N TYR A 259 -5.55 -4.97 -11.56
CA TYR A 259 -6.23 -5.89 -12.48
C TYR A 259 -5.24 -6.88 -13.12
N PRO A 260 -4.67 -7.82 -12.33
CA PRO A 260 -3.63 -8.72 -12.83
C PRO A 260 -4.17 -9.92 -13.61
N PHE A 261 -5.49 -10.09 -13.72
CA PHE A 261 -6.13 -11.28 -14.30
C PHE A 261 -7.03 -10.91 -15.48
N GLU A 262 -7.19 -11.83 -16.44
CA GLU A 262 -8.13 -11.66 -17.57
C GLU A 262 -9.61 -11.83 -17.13
N GLU A 263 -9.85 -12.51 -16.01
CA GLU A 263 -11.19 -12.60 -15.41
C GLU A 263 -11.66 -11.23 -14.90
N PRO A 264 -12.99 -10.98 -14.87
CA PRO A 264 -13.56 -9.72 -14.37
C PRO A 264 -13.46 -9.66 -12.84
N VAL A 265 -12.25 -9.53 -12.33
CA VAL A 265 -11.92 -9.42 -10.90
C VAL A 265 -10.87 -8.33 -10.69
N ALA A 266 -10.94 -7.68 -9.53
CA ALA A 266 -9.89 -6.77 -9.06
C ALA A 266 -9.28 -7.28 -7.75
N ILE A 267 -7.99 -7.01 -7.60
CA ILE A 267 -7.34 -7.00 -6.29
C ILE A 267 -7.49 -5.59 -5.73
N VAL A 268 -8.15 -5.46 -4.58
CA VAL A 268 -8.26 -4.22 -3.84
C VAL A 268 -7.31 -4.29 -2.64
N CYS A 269 -6.35 -3.39 -2.57
CA CYS A 269 -5.32 -3.34 -1.51
C CYS A 269 -5.13 -1.90 -1.01
N ASN A 270 -4.36 -1.73 0.08
CA ASN A 270 -4.01 -0.40 0.58
C ASN A 270 -2.90 0.23 -0.28
N GLU A 271 -3.17 1.38 -0.90
CA GLU A 271 -2.27 2.16 -1.77
C GLU A 271 -0.94 2.51 -1.07
N GLU A 272 -1.00 2.82 0.23
CA GLU A 272 0.17 3.25 1.01
C GLU A 272 0.86 2.09 1.74
N ALA A 273 0.36 0.85 1.62
CA ALA A 273 0.82 -0.31 2.41
C ALA A 273 2.33 -0.54 2.34
N LYS A 274 2.93 -0.40 1.15
CA LYS A 274 4.38 -0.54 0.95
C LYS A 274 5.17 0.59 1.61
N LEU A 275 4.63 1.81 1.59
CA LEU A 275 5.24 3.00 2.19
C LEU A 275 5.14 2.96 3.72
N GLU A 276 4.05 2.42 4.25
CA GLU A 276 3.81 2.18 5.68
C GLU A 276 4.64 1.01 6.24
N GLY A 277 5.24 0.20 5.36
CA GLY A 277 6.03 -0.97 5.75
C GLY A 277 5.17 -2.15 6.22
N LEU A 278 3.94 -2.27 5.71
CA LEU A 278 3.08 -3.42 5.98
C LEU A 278 3.72 -4.71 5.42
N PRO A 279 3.48 -5.88 6.06
CA PRO A 279 4.06 -7.14 5.64
C PRO A 279 3.61 -7.52 4.22
N LEU A 280 4.57 -7.99 3.41
CA LEU A 280 4.31 -8.50 2.06
C LEU A 280 3.43 -9.75 2.10
N ASN A 281 2.53 -9.92 1.13
CA ASN A 281 1.45 -10.90 1.19
C ASN A 281 1.46 -11.91 0.03
N ARG A 282 1.24 -11.46 -1.22
CA ARG A 282 1.22 -12.32 -2.42
C ARG A 282 1.90 -11.65 -3.61
N ALA A 283 2.58 -12.45 -4.42
CA ALA A 283 3.22 -12.00 -5.65
C ALA A 283 2.19 -11.88 -6.78
N LEU A 284 2.29 -10.82 -7.55
CA LEU A 284 1.64 -10.70 -8.85
C LEU A 284 2.65 -11.06 -9.92
N ARG A 285 2.23 -11.94 -10.84
CA ARG A 285 3.08 -12.55 -11.86
C ARG A 285 2.56 -12.21 -13.25
N ASP A 286 3.46 -12.03 -14.19
CA ASP A 286 3.12 -11.87 -15.61
C ASP A 286 2.88 -13.22 -16.30
N ASP A 287 2.59 -13.18 -17.61
CA ASP A 287 2.34 -14.36 -18.43
C ASP A 287 3.52 -15.35 -18.48
N ASP A 288 4.74 -14.88 -18.25
CA ASP A 288 5.96 -15.68 -18.22
C ASP A 288 6.23 -16.28 -16.82
N GLY A 289 5.43 -15.89 -15.81
CA GLY A 289 5.51 -16.34 -14.42
C GLY A 289 6.48 -15.54 -13.54
N ASP A 290 7.07 -14.48 -14.10
CA ASP A 290 8.00 -13.58 -13.41
C ASP A 290 7.22 -12.61 -12.52
N ILE A 291 7.77 -12.32 -11.33
CA ILE A 291 7.14 -11.41 -10.36
C ILE A 291 7.36 -9.98 -10.83
N TYR A 292 6.27 -9.27 -11.14
CA TYR A 292 6.34 -7.86 -11.50
C TYR A 292 5.94 -6.94 -10.33
N ASP A 293 5.11 -7.42 -9.41
CA ASP A 293 4.74 -6.68 -8.20
C ASP A 293 4.41 -7.60 -7.01
N ILE A 294 4.38 -7.05 -5.80
CA ILE A 294 4.05 -7.76 -4.56
C ILE A 294 3.05 -6.92 -3.77
N VAL A 295 1.91 -7.51 -3.43
CA VAL A 295 0.89 -6.84 -2.61
C VAL A 295 1.36 -6.83 -1.14
N ALA A 296 1.28 -5.67 -0.49
CA ALA A 296 1.60 -5.50 0.94
C ALA A 296 0.32 -5.30 1.76
N GLY A 297 0.29 -5.83 2.98
CA GLY A 297 -0.88 -5.79 3.86
C GLY A 297 -1.99 -6.76 3.45
N THR A 298 -3.14 -6.64 4.10
CA THR A 298 -4.35 -7.39 3.74
C THR A 298 -4.91 -6.84 2.43
N PHE A 299 -5.27 -7.73 1.51
CA PHE A 299 -5.99 -7.36 0.30
C PHE A 299 -7.22 -8.24 0.12
N MET A 300 -8.12 -7.82 -0.74
CA MET A 300 -9.29 -8.60 -1.11
C MET A 300 -9.36 -8.79 -2.62
N VAL A 301 -9.94 -9.91 -3.04
CA VAL A 301 -10.34 -10.13 -4.42
C VAL A 301 -11.84 -9.90 -4.52
N SER A 302 -12.24 -8.97 -5.36
CA SER A 302 -13.63 -8.64 -5.64
C SER A 302 -13.96 -8.91 -7.11
N GLY A 303 -15.22 -9.27 -7.38
CA GLY A 303 -15.72 -9.32 -8.76
C GLY A 303 -15.83 -7.90 -9.32
N LEU A 304 -15.84 -7.76 -10.63
CA LEU A 304 -16.10 -6.49 -11.29
C LEU A 304 -17.52 -6.45 -11.83
N THR A 305 -18.24 -5.37 -11.51
CA THR A 305 -19.42 -4.94 -12.25
C THR A 305 -19.03 -3.79 -13.19
N GLU A 306 -19.98 -3.18 -13.90
CA GLU A 306 -19.65 -2.14 -14.88
C GLU A 306 -19.04 -0.89 -14.23
N ASP A 307 -19.52 -0.50 -13.04
CA ASP A 307 -19.08 0.73 -12.35
C ASP A 307 -18.63 0.53 -10.89
N SER A 308 -18.58 -0.71 -10.38
CA SER A 308 -18.25 -0.96 -8.97
C SER A 308 -17.61 -2.34 -8.69
N PHE A 309 -17.25 -2.54 -7.43
CA PHE A 309 -16.82 -3.82 -6.88
C PHE A 309 -18.04 -4.70 -6.59
N GLY A 310 -17.99 -5.93 -7.09
CA GLY A 310 -19.07 -6.91 -6.99
C GLY A 310 -18.69 -8.16 -6.19
N SER A 311 -19.69 -9.02 -5.99
CA SER A 311 -19.48 -10.35 -5.43
C SER A 311 -18.72 -11.24 -6.40
N LEU A 312 -17.80 -12.06 -5.88
CA LEU A 312 -17.23 -13.15 -6.66
C LEU A 312 -18.28 -14.23 -6.90
N SER A 313 -18.39 -14.71 -8.14
CA SER A 313 -19.18 -15.93 -8.41
C SER A 313 -18.60 -17.13 -7.66
N PRO A 314 -19.39 -18.16 -7.34
CA PRO A 314 -18.89 -19.36 -6.69
C PRO A 314 -17.71 -20.01 -7.44
N GLU A 315 -17.69 -19.94 -8.78
CA GLU A 315 -16.59 -20.45 -9.59
C GLU A 315 -15.31 -19.63 -9.40
N LEU A 316 -15.40 -18.30 -9.43
CA LEU A 316 -14.26 -17.42 -9.24
C LEU A 316 -13.74 -17.45 -7.80
N MET A 317 -14.64 -17.50 -6.83
CA MET A 317 -14.30 -17.68 -5.41
C MET A 317 -13.46 -18.93 -5.19
N GLN A 318 -13.88 -20.08 -5.73
CA GLN A 318 -13.11 -21.31 -5.61
C GLN A 318 -11.76 -21.21 -6.34
N LYS A 319 -11.75 -20.66 -7.57
CA LYS A 319 -10.52 -20.47 -8.36
C LYS A 319 -9.48 -19.65 -7.60
N PHE A 320 -9.88 -18.49 -7.05
CA PHE A 320 -8.96 -17.60 -6.36
C PHE A 320 -8.62 -18.06 -4.94
N THR A 321 -9.50 -18.81 -4.28
CA THR A 321 -9.16 -19.54 -3.06
C THR A 321 -8.02 -20.52 -3.31
N ASP A 322 -8.09 -21.31 -4.38
CA ASP A 322 -7.03 -22.25 -4.74
C ASP A 322 -5.77 -21.53 -5.23
N HIS A 323 -5.90 -20.42 -5.96
CA HIS A 323 -4.78 -19.60 -6.44
C HIS A 323 -3.97 -18.99 -5.30
N PHE A 324 -4.63 -18.39 -4.30
CA PHE A 324 -3.98 -17.73 -3.18
C PHE A 324 -3.83 -18.62 -1.94
N LYS A 325 -4.17 -19.91 -2.06
CA LYS A 325 -4.23 -20.86 -0.95
C LYS A 325 -2.98 -20.86 -0.09
N THR A 326 -1.83 -20.94 -0.73
CA THR A 326 -0.54 -21.06 -0.04
C THR A 326 0.02 -19.67 0.26
N PRO A 327 0.29 -19.34 1.54
CA PRO A 327 0.98 -18.11 1.89
C PRO A 327 2.35 -18.00 1.23
N GLU A 328 2.78 -16.79 0.89
CA GLU A 328 4.09 -16.55 0.27
C GLU A 328 4.93 -15.62 1.16
N GLN A 329 6.24 -15.88 1.22
CA GLN A 329 7.23 -14.96 1.77
C GLN A 329 8.20 -14.51 0.67
N PHE A 330 8.74 -13.30 0.82
CA PHE A 330 9.54 -12.67 -0.22
C PHE A 330 10.96 -12.42 0.26
N ALA A 331 11.94 -12.82 -0.55
CA ALA A 331 13.34 -12.56 -0.30
C ALA A 331 13.97 -11.87 -1.51
N LYS A 332 14.87 -10.92 -1.25
CA LYS A 332 15.67 -10.28 -2.31
C LYS A 332 16.95 -11.08 -2.50
N LEU A 333 17.08 -11.74 -3.65
CA LEU A 333 18.27 -12.49 -4.05
C LEU A 333 18.99 -11.72 -5.16
N GLY A 334 20.01 -10.95 -4.78
CA GLY A 334 20.71 -10.03 -5.70
C GLY A 334 19.79 -8.93 -6.24
N ASP A 335 19.61 -8.91 -7.57
CA ASP A 335 18.75 -7.95 -8.28
C ASP A 335 17.31 -8.47 -8.48
N ARG A 336 16.96 -9.66 -7.98
CA ARG A 336 15.65 -10.30 -8.16
C ARG A 336 14.93 -10.51 -6.85
N ILE A 337 13.60 -10.42 -6.87
CA ILE A 337 12.75 -10.80 -5.74
C ILE A 337 12.17 -12.18 -6.03
N VAL A 338 12.24 -13.07 -5.06
CA VAL A 338 11.65 -14.42 -5.14
C VAL A 338 10.51 -14.55 -4.14
N ALA A 339 9.42 -15.19 -4.55
CA ALA A 339 8.30 -15.55 -3.69
C ALA A 339 8.38 -17.04 -3.36
N ILE A 340 8.35 -17.37 -2.08
CA ILE A 340 8.55 -18.72 -1.57
C ILE A 340 7.28 -19.18 -0.84
N PRO A 341 6.65 -20.30 -1.26
CA PRO A 341 5.42 -20.78 -0.62
C PRO A 341 5.67 -21.29 0.81
N MET A 342 4.80 -20.93 1.75
CA MET A 342 4.79 -21.42 3.12
C MET A 342 4.04 -22.76 3.17
N ILE A 343 4.76 -23.83 3.52
CA ILE A 343 4.19 -25.15 3.84
C ILE A 343 3.33 -25.05 5.12
N SER A 344 2.14 -25.68 5.12
CA SER A 344 1.16 -25.54 6.20
C SER A 344 1.64 -26.09 7.55
N GLU A 345 1.10 -25.59 8.67
CA GLU A 345 1.40 -26.10 10.01
C GLU A 345 1.15 -27.61 10.13
N GLU A 346 0.09 -28.16 9.50
CA GLU A 346 -0.16 -29.60 9.48
C GLU A 346 0.92 -30.38 8.69
N GLN A 347 1.47 -29.82 7.62
CA GLN A 347 2.59 -30.43 6.88
C GLN A 347 3.90 -30.30 7.65
N GLN A 348 4.12 -29.18 8.34
CA GLN A 348 5.25 -28.99 9.25
C GLN A 348 5.16 -29.94 10.45
N GLU A 349 3.98 -30.15 11.04
CA GLU A 349 3.74 -31.08 12.14
C GLU A 349 3.81 -32.54 11.69
N HIS A 350 3.30 -32.90 10.51
CA HIS A 350 3.45 -34.27 9.98
C HIS A 350 4.91 -34.58 9.63
N GLN A 351 5.66 -33.62 9.09
CA GLN A 351 7.10 -33.75 8.85
C GLN A 351 7.90 -33.74 10.16
N ALA A 352 7.51 -32.93 11.16
CA ALA A 352 8.10 -32.91 12.50
C ALA A 352 7.78 -34.18 13.31
N ALA A 353 6.60 -34.78 13.11
CA ALA A 353 6.20 -36.04 13.72
C ALA A 353 6.88 -37.25 13.06
N GLU A 354 7.15 -37.20 11.74
CA GLU A 354 8.01 -38.16 11.04
C GLU A 354 9.51 -37.97 11.37
N GLN A 355 9.93 -36.77 11.79
CA GLN A 355 11.31 -36.43 12.18
C GLN A 355 11.78 -37.01 13.52
N LYS A 356 10.94 -37.68 14.31
CA LYS A 356 11.38 -38.28 15.60
C LYS A 356 12.39 -39.43 15.46
N ASP A 357 12.57 -39.98 14.25
CA ASP A 357 13.59 -40.99 13.91
C ASP A 357 14.50 -40.53 12.74
N PHE A 358 14.52 -39.24 12.39
CA PHE A 358 15.30 -38.70 11.28
C PHE A 358 16.64 -38.13 11.77
N GLU A 359 17.74 -38.73 11.35
CA GLU A 359 19.09 -38.19 11.57
C GLU A 359 19.63 -37.59 10.26
N VAL A 360 20.09 -36.34 10.35
CA VAL A 360 20.78 -35.67 9.25
C VAL A 360 22.11 -36.40 8.99
N ASN A 361 22.37 -36.68 7.72
CA ASN A 361 23.57 -37.34 7.24
C ASN A 361 24.04 -36.70 5.93
N ALA A 362 25.16 -37.17 5.39
CA ALA A 362 25.78 -36.58 4.19
C ALA A 362 24.92 -36.69 2.93
N ASP A 363 23.94 -37.59 2.89
CA ASP A 363 23.01 -37.76 1.77
C ASP A 363 21.67 -37.04 2.02
N THR A 364 21.52 -36.30 3.13
CA THR A 364 20.31 -35.55 3.44
C THR A 364 20.13 -34.42 2.44
N SER A 365 18.98 -34.41 1.76
CA SER A 365 18.51 -33.36 0.86
C SER A 365 17.01 -33.15 1.03
N GLY A 366 16.47 -32.00 0.67
CA GLY A 366 15.04 -31.75 0.84
C GLY A 366 14.64 -31.44 2.28
N LEU A 367 15.60 -31.15 3.18
CA LEU A 367 15.29 -30.89 4.59
C LEU A 367 14.71 -29.49 4.75
N ALA A 368 13.47 -29.41 5.22
CA ALA A 368 12.90 -28.15 5.71
C ALA A 368 13.43 -27.87 7.13
N VAL A 369 13.89 -26.64 7.37
CA VAL A 369 14.46 -26.23 8.66
C VAL A 369 13.61 -25.11 9.25
N SER A 370 13.19 -25.26 10.50
CA SER A 370 12.35 -24.25 11.16
C SER A 370 13.04 -22.87 11.19
N GLY A 371 12.30 -21.83 10.80
CA GLY A 371 12.82 -20.46 10.67
C GLY A 371 13.58 -20.17 9.36
N HIS A 372 13.81 -21.16 8.51
CA HIS A 372 14.50 -20.99 7.23
C HIS A 372 13.68 -21.51 6.07
N ILE A 373 13.52 -20.66 5.06
CA ILE A 373 12.64 -20.94 3.94
C ILE A 373 13.32 -21.87 2.93
N GLY A 374 12.54 -22.78 2.36
CA GLY A 374 12.99 -23.71 1.33
C GLY A 374 13.48 -25.03 1.92
N THR A 375 14.12 -25.83 1.07
CA THR A 375 14.70 -27.11 1.48
C THR A 375 16.21 -27.07 1.29
N TRP A 376 16.89 -27.85 2.12
CA TRP A 376 18.33 -27.81 2.24
C TRP A 376 18.93 -29.20 2.12
N HIS A 377 20.16 -29.27 1.57
CA HIS A 377 20.97 -30.48 1.54
C HIS A 377 22.28 -30.29 2.28
N ALA A 378 22.76 -31.38 2.87
CA ALA A 378 24.01 -31.39 3.59
C ALA A 378 25.19 -31.29 2.61
N ILE A 379 26.10 -30.34 2.85
CA ILE A 379 27.34 -30.17 2.07
C ILE A 379 28.61 -30.41 2.88
N ASP A 380 28.56 -30.22 4.20
CA ASP A 380 29.68 -30.50 5.11
C ASP A 380 29.18 -30.82 6.53
N HIS A 381 30.05 -31.31 7.40
CA HIS A 381 29.73 -31.52 8.81
C HIS A 381 30.94 -31.27 9.72
N LYS A 382 30.64 -30.97 10.99
CA LYS A 382 31.63 -30.73 12.04
C LYS A 382 31.15 -31.31 13.36
N GLU A 383 32.06 -31.97 14.07
CA GLU A 383 31.83 -32.35 15.46
C GLU A 383 32.38 -31.25 16.39
N VAL A 384 31.52 -30.75 17.29
CA VAL A 384 31.86 -29.72 18.28
C VAL A 384 31.39 -30.22 19.65
N ASP A 385 32.35 -30.46 20.55
CA ASP A 385 32.12 -30.89 21.94
C ASP A 385 31.17 -32.09 22.10
N GLY A 386 31.23 -33.05 21.16
CA GLY A 386 30.43 -34.28 21.15
C GLY A 386 29.10 -34.17 20.42
N HIS A 387 28.78 -33.01 19.86
CA HIS A 387 27.60 -32.77 19.03
C HIS A 387 27.99 -32.69 17.55
N THR A 388 27.21 -33.32 16.67
CA THR A 388 27.43 -33.26 15.22
C THR A 388 26.55 -32.19 14.61
N PHE A 389 27.18 -31.30 13.84
CA PHE A 389 26.55 -30.22 13.12
C PHE A 389 26.75 -30.39 11.62
N TRP A 390 25.72 -30.07 10.84
CA TRP A 390 25.71 -30.18 9.39
C TRP A 390 25.58 -28.79 8.78
N LEU A 391 26.51 -28.46 7.88
CA LEU A 391 26.41 -27.30 7.02
C LEU A 391 25.49 -27.65 5.87
N MET A 392 24.43 -26.86 5.73
CA MET A 392 23.36 -27.08 4.78
C MET A 392 23.38 -25.98 3.73
N GLU A 393 23.34 -26.39 2.47
CA GLU A 393 23.19 -25.52 1.32
C GLU A 393 21.74 -25.58 0.82
N HIS A 394 21.24 -24.46 0.33
CA HIS A 394 19.85 -24.39 -0.14
C HIS A 394 19.70 -25.19 -1.44
N ASP A 395 18.73 -26.10 -1.53
CA ASP A 395 18.54 -27.00 -2.68
C ASP A 395 18.31 -26.25 -4.01
N THR A 396 17.51 -25.19 -3.97
CA THR A 396 17.18 -24.38 -5.16
C THR A 396 18.23 -23.33 -5.49
N TYR A 397 18.78 -22.64 -4.49
CA TYR A 397 19.59 -21.43 -4.67
C TYR A 397 21.09 -21.66 -4.48
N GLY A 398 21.52 -22.84 -4.02
CA GLY A 398 22.92 -23.19 -3.90
C GLY A 398 23.72 -22.18 -3.08
N ASP A 399 24.82 -21.70 -3.66
CA ASP A 399 25.74 -20.71 -3.10
C ASP A 399 25.23 -19.26 -3.13
N GLU A 400 24.07 -19.00 -3.76
CA GLU A 400 23.42 -17.69 -3.74
C GLU A 400 22.70 -17.40 -2.42
N ALA A 401 22.36 -18.44 -1.65
CA ALA A 401 21.81 -18.33 -0.30
C ALA A 401 22.91 -18.58 0.74
N ALA A 402 22.89 -17.82 1.84
CA ALA A 402 23.78 -18.10 2.96
C ALA A 402 23.50 -19.52 3.49
N CYS A 403 24.54 -20.29 3.75
CA CYS A 403 24.38 -21.62 4.31
C CYS A 403 23.82 -21.52 5.73
N ILE A 404 23.20 -22.60 6.19
CA ILE A 404 22.75 -22.72 7.58
C ILE A 404 23.43 -23.92 8.22
N ILE A 405 23.52 -23.93 9.54
CA ILE A 405 24.03 -25.07 10.30
C ILE A 405 22.91 -25.64 11.15
N VAL A 406 22.67 -26.94 11.01
CA VAL A 406 21.70 -27.70 11.80
C VAL A 406 22.38 -28.76 12.66
N ASP A 407 21.74 -29.18 13.74
CA ASP A 407 22.19 -30.32 14.53
C ASP A 407 21.86 -31.66 13.83
N ASN A 408 22.18 -32.78 14.49
CA ASN A 408 21.95 -34.11 13.96
C ASN A 408 20.47 -34.49 13.78
N TYR A 409 19.54 -33.69 14.31
CA TYR A 409 18.09 -33.87 14.16
C TYR A 409 17.46 -32.83 13.21
N GLY A 410 18.27 -31.97 12.60
CA GLY A 410 17.78 -30.92 11.71
C GLY A 410 17.29 -29.66 12.42
N LYS A 411 17.54 -29.51 13.73
CA LYS A 411 17.25 -28.26 14.44
C LYS A 411 18.29 -27.21 14.07
N LEU A 412 17.84 -26.00 13.73
CA LEU A 412 18.73 -24.87 13.44
C LEU A 412 19.64 -24.55 14.63
N ALA A 413 20.94 -24.50 14.36
CA ALA A 413 21.96 -24.05 15.30
C ALA A 413 22.45 -22.64 14.96
N ILE A 414 22.81 -22.37 13.70
CA ILE A 414 23.33 -21.07 13.24
C ILE A 414 22.77 -20.75 11.85
N SER A 415 22.38 -19.50 11.64
CA SER A 415 21.98 -18.94 10.34
C SER A 415 23.10 -18.10 9.71
N ASP A 416 22.92 -17.72 8.44
CA ASP A 416 23.74 -16.73 7.75
C ASP A 416 25.24 -17.07 7.68
N VAL A 417 25.55 -18.34 7.41
CA VAL A 417 26.93 -18.87 7.39
C VAL A 417 27.51 -18.75 5.97
N TYR A 418 28.46 -17.83 5.78
CA TYR A 418 29.14 -17.62 4.49
C TYR A 418 30.47 -18.39 4.38
N ASP A 419 31.20 -18.52 5.50
CA ASP A 419 32.54 -19.11 5.51
C ASP A 419 32.57 -20.54 6.10
N GLY A 420 31.41 -21.20 6.15
CA GLY A 420 31.26 -22.55 6.70
C GLY A 420 31.73 -22.67 8.14
N PHE A 421 32.43 -23.76 8.48
CA PHE A 421 32.96 -24.01 9.83
C PHE A 421 34.33 -23.34 10.07
N ASP A 422 34.40 -22.03 9.89
CA ASP A 422 35.55 -21.21 10.28
C ASP A 422 35.71 -21.12 11.82
N GLU A 423 36.79 -20.50 12.30
CA GLU A 423 37.07 -20.43 13.75
C GLU A 423 35.96 -19.72 14.51
N HIS A 424 35.36 -18.67 13.92
CA HIS A 424 34.28 -17.91 14.53
C HIS A 424 32.98 -18.72 14.61
N THR A 425 32.55 -19.35 13.52
CA THR A 425 31.36 -20.21 13.48
C THR A 425 31.47 -21.36 14.47
N VAL A 426 32.65 -21.99 14.57
CA VAL A 426 32.88 -23.07 15.53
C VAL A 426 32.75 -22.59 16.98
N ASP A 427 33.25 -21.39 17.31
CA ASP A 427 33.10 -20.83 18.65
C ASP A 427 31.64 -20.50 19.00
N LEU A 428 30.84 -20.09 18.01
CA LEU A 428 29.38 -19.93 18.18
C LEU A 428 28.69 -21.27 18.46
N LEU A 429 29.05 -22.33 17.72
CA LEU A 429 28.51 -23.67 17.94
C LEU A 429 28.87 -24.22 19.32
N ARG A 430 30.10 -23.98 19.79
CA ARG A 430 30.52 -24.32 21.16
C ARG A 430 29.62 -23.66 22.19
N GLN A 431 29.28 -22.39 22.00
CA GLN A 431 28.38 -21.67 22.89
C GLN A 431 26.95 -22.20 22.83
N GLU A 432 26.47 -22.65 21.67
CA GLU A 432 25.13 -23.24 21.52
C GLU A 432 24.99 -24.49 22.39
N VAL A 433 25.96 -25.41 22.30
CA VAL A 433 25.93 -26.71 23.02
C VAL A 433 26.46 -26.67 24.44
N MET A 434 26.98 -25.52 24.87
CA MET A 434 27.55 -25.39 26.22
C MET A 434 26.45 -25.67 27.27
N PRO A 435 26.64 -26.65 28.16
CA PRO A 435 25.61 -27.05 29.11
C PRO A 435 25.39 -25.95 30.15
N VAL A 436 24.12 -25.62 30.40
CA VAL A 436 23.71 -24.66 31.43
C VAL A 436 22.99 -25.43 32.54
N ASP A 437 23.60 -25.48 33.73
CA ASP A 437 23.04 -26.22 34.87
C ASP A 437 21.70 -25.65 35.35
N ARG A 438 21.51 -24.32 35.22
CA ARG A 438 20.30 -23.61 35.66
C ARG A 438 20.08 -22.35 34.82
N MET A 439 18.85 -22.15 34.33
CA MET A 439 18.47 -20.94 33.59
C MET A 439 18.40 -19.69 34.51
N PRO A 440 18.68 -18.49 33.98
CA PRO A 440 18.52 -17.24 34.73
C PRO A 440 17.04 -16.93 35.05
N ASP A 441 16.14 -17.37 34.18
CA ASP A 441 14.69 -17.23 34.32
C ASP A 441 13.99 -18.48 33.78
N ASP A 442 13.14 -19.10 34.59
CA ASP A 442 12.37 -20.28 34.18
C ASP A 442 11.05 -19.92 33.47
N SER A 443 10.70 -18.61 33.41
CA SER A 443 9.44 -18.12 32.83
C SER A 443 9.52 -17.76 31.35
N ILE A 444 10.68 -17.94 30.73
CA ILE A 444 10.90 -17.73 29.30
C ILE A 444 11.93 -18.73 28.78
N SER A 445 11.62 -19.35 27.65
CA SER A 445 12.49 -20.32 26.98
C SER A 445 13.35 -19.66 25.91
N VAL A 446 14.42 -20.35 25.49
CA VAL A 446 15.26 -19.95 24.35
C VAL A 446 14.46 -19.97 23.05
N ASP A 447 13.50 -20.88 22.91
CA ASP A 447 12.65 -20.94 21.71
C ASP A 447 11.71 -19.71 21.66
N GLU A 448 11.11 -19.27 22.79
CA GLU A 448 10.36 -18.00 22.87
C GLU A 448 11.22 -16.77 22.54
N MET A 449 12.52 -16.78 22.90
CA MET A 449 13.45 -15.71 22.52
C MET A 449 13.70 -15.67 21.01
N LYS A 450 13.80 -16.84 20.37
CA LYS A 450 13.95 -16.95 18.92
C LYS A 450 12.67 -16.48 18.21
N GLU A 451 11.49 -16.83 18.72
CA GLU A 451 10.19 -16.33 18.23
C GLU A 451 10.04 -14.82 18.40
N TYR A 452 10.62 -14.24 19.46
CA TYR A 452 10.65 -12.79 19.66
C TYR A 452 11.50 -12.06 18.60
N GLY A 453 12.36 -12.77 17.86
CA GLY A 453 13.21 -12.22 16.80
C GLY A 453 14.69 -12.09 17.16
N TYR A 454 15.12 -12.67 18.29
CA TYR A 454 16.54 -12.71 18.69
C TYR A 454 17.09 -14.14 18.60
N SER A 455 18.05 -14.37 17.71
CA SER A 455 18.46 -15.70 17.26
C SER A 455 19.77 -16.22 17.87
N TRP A 456 20.57 -15.34 18.48
CA TRP A 456 21.88 -15.72 19.00
C TRP A 456 21.78 -16.56 20.28
N GLY A 457 22.08 -17.86 20.19
CA GLY A 457 21.96 -18.80 21.32
C GLY A 457 23.11 -18.76 22.34
N GLY A 458 24.06 -17.83 22.17
CA GLY A 458 24.98 -17.39 23.22
C GLY A 458 24.29 -16.56 24.30
N MET A 459 23.05 -16.10 24.08
CA MET A 459 22.28 -15.31 25.03
C MET A 459 21.22 -16.17 25.74
N LEU A 460 21.08 -16.00 27.06
CA LEU A 460 20.04 -16.66 27.85
C LEU A 460 18.91 -15.67 28.18
N PRO A 461 17.66 -15.96 27.80
CA PRO A 461 16.56 -15.01 27.95
C PRO A 461 16.07 -14.90 29.39
N MET A 462 15.52 -13.72 29.71
CA MET A 462 14.89 -13.44 30.99
C MET A 462 13.90 -12.28 30.91
N ARG A 463 12.94 -12.26 31.84
CA ARG A 463 11.99 -11.17 32.04
C ARG A 463 12.50 -10.17 33.09
N GLU A 464 11.78 -9.05 33.23
CA GLU A 464 12.18 -7.91 34.09
C GLU A 464 12.63 -8.31 35.51
N GLU A 465 11.85 -9.17 36.18
CA GLU A 465 12.12 -9.54 37.58
C GLU A 465 13.40 -10.37 37.74
N ALA A 466 13.72 -11.23 36.77
CA ALA A 466 14.94 -12.01 36.75
C ALA A 466 16.13 -11.12 36.35
N ALA A 467 15.97 -10.28 35.33
CA ALA A 467 16.96 -9.29 34.91
C ALA A 467 17.43 -8.41 36.07
N ALA A 468 16.52 -7.91 36.89
CA ALA A 468 16.85 -7.08 38.06
C ALA A 468 17.70 -7.81 39.13
N LYS A 469 17.60 -9.14 39.21
CA LYS A 469 18.42 -9.96 40.11
C LYS A 469 19.78 -10.27 39.48
N VAL A 470 19.79 -10.67 38.21
CA VAL A 470 20.99 -11.03 37.45
C VAL A 470 21.94 -9.84 37.28
N MET A 471 21.39 -8.63 37.13
CA MET A 471 22.16 -7.37 37.01
C MET A 471 23.07 -7.08 38.23
N GLN A 472 22.89 -7.79 39.36
CA GLN A 472 23.76 -7.64 40.53
C GLN A 472 25.10 -8.37 40.37
N SER A 473 25.18 -9.38 39.52
CA SER A 473 26.35 -10.26 39.35
C SER A 473 26.83 -10.39 37.90
N CYS A 474 25.97 -10.09 36.92
CA CYS A 474 26.26 -10.22 35.49
C CYS A 474 25.83 -8.98 34.70
N THR A 475 26.40 -8.82 33.51
CA THR A 475 25.97 -7.85 32.51
C THR A 475 24.65 -8.28 31.89
N VAL A 476 23.67 -7.37 31.85
CA VAL A 476 22.34 -7.61 31.27
C VAL A 476 22.16 -6.78 30.02
N TYR A 477 21.57 -7.38 29.00
CA TYR A 477 21.28 -6.77 27.71
C TYR A 477 19.78 -6.67 27.48
N ARG A 478 19.33 -5.57 26.87
CA ARG A 478 18.01 -5.45 26.23
C ARG A 478 18.10 -6.15 24.89
N LEU A 479 17.22 -7.09 24.63
CA LEU A 479 17.11 -7.74 23.33
C LEU A 479 15.95 -7.12 22.57
N TYR A 480 16.11 -7.00 21.25
CA TYR A 480 15.13 -6.47 20.33
C TYR A 480 14.78 -7.53 19.27
N GLY A 481 13.56 -7.46 18.74
CA GLY A 481 13.09 -8.42 17.73
C GLY A 481 13.72 -8.25 16.35
N ASP A 482 14.55 -7.23 16.14
CA ASP A 482 15.38 -7.04 14.95
C ASP A 482 16.77 -7.68 15.10
N ASN A 483 16.92 -8.61 16.05
CA ASN A 483 18.16 -9.30 16.39
C ASN A 483 19.30 -8.39 16.89
N THR A 484 18.97 -7.18 17.37
CA THR A 484 19.94 -6.28 18.02
C THR A 484 19.89 -6.38 19.54
N GLU A 485 20.99 -6.01 20.20
CA GLU A 485 21.06 -5.90 21.65
C GLU A 485 21.67 -4.58 22.14
N GLY A 486 21.22 -4.13 23.31
CA GLY A 486 21.73 -2.94 23.98
C GLY A 486 21.97 -3.17 25.46
N MET A 487 23.20 -2.98 25.93
CA MET A 487 23.56 -3.12 27.35
C MET A 487 22.67 -2.24 28.25
N VAL A 488 22.18 -2.83 29.35
CA VAL A 488 21.43 -2.11 30.39
C VAL A 488 22.42 -1.38 31.29
N MET A 489 22.28 -0.06 31.41
CA MET A 489 23.17 0.78 32.22
C MET A 489 22.67 0.91 33.66
N ASP A 490 21.35 0.98 33.86
CA ASP A 490 20.76 1.10 35.19
C ASP A 490 19.35 0.47 35.26
N ALA A 491 18.88 0.27 36.50
CA ALA A 491 17.62 -0.42 36.77
C ALA A 491 16.37 0.33 36.29
N SER A 492 16.45 1.62 35.93
CA SER A 492 15.31 2.36 35.37
C SER A 492 15.05 1.99 33.92
N GLU A 493 16.07 1.54 33.18
CA GLU A 493 15.94 1.08 31.80
C GLU A 493 15.19 -0.25 31.69
N LEU A 494 15.28 -1.12 32.71
CA LEU A 494 14.56 -2.40 32.76
C LEU A 494 13.05 -2.19 32.65
N LYS A 495 12.48 -1.25 33.42
CA LYS A 495 11.05 -0.97 33.40
C LYS A 495 10.57 -0.38 32.09
N ALA A 496 11.36 0.53 31.52
CA ALA A 496 11.02 1.18 30.27
C ALA A 496 10.97 0.19 29.10
N HIS A 497 11.96 -0.71 29.02
CA HIS A 497 12.03 -1.74 27.98
C HIS A 497 10.96 -2.83 28.17
N ALA A 498 10.74 -3.28 29.42
CA ALA A 498 9.71 -4.26 29.72
C ALA A 498 8.28 -3.75 29.43
N ALA A 499 8.01 -2.45 29.66
CA ALA A 499 6.73 -1.83 29.35
C ALA A 499 6.42 -1.80 27.84
N GLN A 500 7.44 -1.89 26.99
CA GLN A 500 7.31 -2.00 25.54
C GLN A 500 7.25 -3.46 25.07
N GLY A 501 7.15 -4.42 25.99
CA GLY A 501 7.15 -5.85 25.68
C GLY A 501 8.55 -6.42 25.39
N GLY A 502 9.61 -5.69 25.72
CA GLY A 502 10.99 -6.12 25.50
C GLY A 502 11.44 -7.23 26.45
N ILE A 503 12.26 -8.15 25.93
CA ILE A 503 12.92 -9.20 26.72
C ILE A 503 14.39 -8.83 27.00
N PHE A 504 15.00 -9.51 27.97
CA PHE A 504 16.39 -9.29 28.37
C PHE A 504 17.23 -10.55 28.21
N GLY A 505 18.54 -10.37 28.14
CA GLY A 505 19.51 -11.45 27.96
C GLY A 505 20.73 -11.31 28.86
N VAL A 506 21.35 -12.44 29.19
CA VAL A 506 22.70 -12.52 29.77
C VAL A 506 23.53 -13.46 28.92
N GLU A 507 24.80 -13.13 28.71
CA GLU A 507 25.70 -14.03 27.99
C GLU A 507 25.86 -15.34 28.75
N LYS A 508 25.69 -16.46 28.03
CA LYS A 508 25.74 -17.82 28.59
C LYS A 508 27.05 -18.08 29.33
N VAL A 509 28.17 -17.59 28.79
CA VAL A 509 29.51 -17.71 29.40
C VAL A 509 29.58 -16.96 30.74
N GLU A 510 29.05 -15.74 30.80
CA GLU A 510 29.06 -14.93 32.03
C GLU A 510 28.15 -15.52 33.10
N TRP A 511 26.97 -16.02 32.69
CA TRP A 511 26.02 -16.66 33.58
C TRP A 511 26.57 -17.95 34.21
N ILE A 512 27.19 -18.82 33.41
CA ILE A 512 27.84 -20.03 33.95
C ILE A 512 28.94 -19.66 34.93
N ALA A 513 29.79 -18.68 34.60
CA ALA A 513 30.83 -18.21 35.50
C ALA A 513 30.26 -17.62 36.82
N ALA A 514 29.08 -16.97 36.77
CA ALA A 514 28.39 -16.49 37.96
C ALA A 514 27.84 -17.64 38.81
N LEU A 515 27.21 -18.65 38.20
CA LEU A 515 26.75 -19.86 38.88
C LEU A 515 27.91 -20.62 39.55
N GLU A 516 29.07 -20.67 38.90
CA GLU A 516 30.28 -21.28 39.47
C GLU A 516 30.81 -20.52 40.69
N ARG A 517 30.72 -19.18 40.71
CA ARG A 517 31.08 -18.37 41.89
C ARG A 517 30.09 -18.55 43.05
N GLU A 518 28.82 -18.77 42.75
CA GLU A 518 27.79 -19.01 43.76
C GLU A 518 27.82 -20.43 44.34
N ASN A 519 28.50 -21.38 43.66
CA ASN A 519 28.59 -22.76 44.11
C ASN A 519 29.68 -22.94 45.21
N PRO A 520 29.30 -23.15 46.49
CA PRO A 520 30.24 -23.21 47.59
C PRO A 520 31.19 -24.42 47.54
N LEU A 521 30.88 -25.46 46.76
CA LEU A 521 31.72 -26.66 46.63
C LEU A 521 32.89 -26.46 45.65
N LYS A 522 32.66 -25.78 44.51
CA LYS A 522 33.72 -25.42 43.55
C LYS A 522 34.58 -24.25 44.05
N ALA A 523 33.98 -23.28 44.77
CA ALA A 523 34.73 -22.22 45.45
C ALA A 523 35.68 -22.79 46.53
N ALA A 524 35.29 -23.88 47.18
CA ALA A 524 36.17 -24.62 48.09
C ALA A 524 37.29 -25.37 47.35
N GLU A 525 37.06 -25.92 46.15
CA GLU A 525 38.12 -26.51 45.32
C GLU A 525 39.15 -25.47 44.84
N MET A 526 38.72 -24.32 44.30
CA MET A 526 39.63 -23.22 43.93
C MET A 526 40.40 -22.67 45.15
N SER A 527 39.77 -22.60 46.33
CA SER A 527 40.45 -22.24 47.58
C SER A 527 41.45 -23.29 48.04
N MET A 528 41.24 -24.57 47.72
CA MET A 528 42.19 -25.64 48.04
C MET A 528 43.34 -25.69 47.05
N GLU A 529 43.14 -25.33 45.78
CA GLU A 529 44.20 -25.28 44.76
C GLU A 529 45.18 -24.11 44.97
N ASP A 530 44.71 -22.96 45.47
CA ASP A 530 45.60 -21.85 45.88
C ASP A 530 46.50 -22.21 47.08
N ASP A 531 46.07 -23.14 47.95
CA ASP A 531 46.85 -23.60 49.11
C ASP A 531 47.95 -24.63 48.75
N TYR A 532 47.95 -25.18 47.52
CA TYR A 532 49.01 -26.09 47.05
C TYR A 532 50.33 -25.37 46.67
N GLY A 533 50.34 -24.03 46.62
CA GLY A 533 51.54 -23.21 46.42
C GLY A 533 52.32 -22.89 47.70
N MET A 534 51.81 -23.22 48.88
CA MET A 534 52.42 -22.85 50.17
C MET A 534 53.44 -23.90 50.67
N ILE A 535 54.53 -24.06 49.92
CA ILE A 535 55.81 -24.54 50.44
C ILE A 535 56.89 -23.48 50.18
N ASP A 536 56.69 -22.26 50.68
CA ASP A 536 57.78 -21.52 51.34
C ASP A 536 57.20 -20.42 52.24
N GLY A 537 57.52 -20.46 53.52
CA GLY A 537 56.89 -19.68 54.59
C GLY A 537 57.21 -18.18 54.57
N ILE A 538 56.61 -17.41 53.67
CA ILE A 538 56.61 -15.94 53.74
C ILE A 538 55.17 -15.40 53.68
N ILE A 539 54.65 -15.07 54.86
CA ILE A 539 53.45 -14.25 55.05
C ILE A 539 53.79 -12.83 54.59
N ASN A 540 53.07 -12.28 53.60
CA ASN A 540 53.09 -10.85 53.34
C ASN A 540 51.68 -10.26 53.39
N ASN A 541 51.28 -9.86 54.58
CA ASN A 541 50.15 -8.96 54.81
C ASN A 541 50.58 -7.53 54.42
N GLY A 542 49.98 -6.99 53.36
CA GLY A 542 50.00 -5.57 53.01
C GLY A 542 48.59 -5.09 52.65
N PRO A 543 48.12 -3.93 53.15
CA PRO A 543 46.73 -3.51 53.03
C PRO A 543 46.37 -3.00 51.61
N LYS A 544 45.10 -3.17 51.23
CA LYS A 544 44.45 -2.62 50.04
C LYS A 544 44.70 -1.11 49.91
N GLU A 545 45.07 -0.64 48.72
CA GLU A 545 44.88 0.75 48.28
C GLU A 545 43.88 0.79 47.12
N ASP A 546 42.79 1.53 47.33
CA ASP A 546 41.89 2.03 46.30
C ASP A 546 42.60 3.06 45.42
N LYS A 547 42.51 2.91 44.10
CA LYS A 547 42.64 4.03 43.15
C LYS A 547 41.58 3.92 42.07
N SER A 548 40.57 4.77 42.22
CA SER A 548 39.61 5.13 41.19
C SER A 548 40.23 6.08 40.14
N ALA A 549 39.70 5.92 38.91
CA ALA A 549 39.66 6.87 37.80
C ALA A 549 40.96 7.21 37.03
N GLU A 550 41.14 6.53 35.89
CA GLU A 550 41.59 7.17 34.65
C GLU A 550 40.82 6.55 33.45
N LYS A 551 40.16 7.41 32.67
CA LYS A 551 39.35 7.11 31.49
C LYS A 551 40.19 6.47 30.40
N CYS A 552 39.66 5.44 29.73
CA CYS A 552 40.10 5.02 28.41
C CYS A 552 38.90 5.09 27.45
N GLU A 553 38.84 6.19 26.68
CA GLU A 553 37.91 6.39 25.57
C GLU A 553 38.18 5.34 24.48
N LYS A 554 37.21 4.49 24.17
CA LYS A 554 37.23 3.69 22.94
C LYS A 554 36.68 4.55 21.80
N SER A 555 37.49 4.73 20.77
CA SER A 555 37.27 5.56 19.59
C SER A 555 36.03 5.17 18.79
N SER A 556 35.27 6.18 18.35
CA SER A 556 34.11 6.08 17.45
C SER A 556 34.49 5.57 16.05
N ILE A 557 33.59 4.77 15.46
CA ILE A 557 33.70 4.12 14.13
C ILE A 557 33.84 5.14 12.98
N MET A 558 33.44 6.40 13.18
CA MET A 558 33.62 7.47 12.19
C MET A 558 35.09 7.87 11.94
N ASP A 559 35.98 7.74 12.92
CA ASP A 559 37.40 8.10 12.74
C ASP A 559 38.18 7.04 11.94
N ARG A 560 37.69 5.80 11.91
CA ARG A 560 38.28 4.71 11.09
C ARG A 560 37.88 4.79 9.62
N LEU A 561 36.73 5.38 9.30
CA LEU A 561 36.25 5.54 7.91
C LEU A 561 36.90 6.70 7.14
N LYS A 562 37.61 7.62 7.81
CA LYS A 562 38.40 8.67 7.13
C LYS A 562 39.83 8.26 6.80
N ALA A 563 40.36 7.19 7.39
CA ALA A 563 41.72 6.70 7.13
C ALA A 563 41.82 5.75 5.92
N SER A 564 40.70 5.29 5.36
CA SER A 564 40.66 4.36 4.22
C SER A 564 40.64 5.04 2.84
N LYS A 565 40.70 6.38 2.76
CA LYS A 565 40.73 7.13 1.48
C LYS A 565 42.10 7.73 1.10
N SER A 566 43.19 7.35 1.75
CA SER A 566 44.52 7.83 1.36
C SER A 566 45.60 6.77 1.61
N GLU A 567 45.96 6.00 0.57
CA GLU A 567 47.33 5.73 0.10
C GLU A 567 47.39 4.62 -0.98
N PRO A 568 48.48 4.53 -1.78
CA PRO A 568 48.40 4.29 -3.23
C PRO A 568 48.68 2.86 -3.71
N THR A 569 48.28 2.62 -4.96
CA THR A 569 48.53 1.44 -5.81
C THR A 569 49.97 0.95 -5.81
N ARG A 570 50.17 -0.38 -5.64
CA ARG A 570 51.39 -1.09 -6.05
C ARG A 570 51.09 -2.46 -6.69
N ASP A 571 51.47 -2.51 -7.97
CA ASP A 571 52.05 -3.58 -8.78
C ASP A 571 51.49 -5.02 -8.77
N LYS A 572 50.99 -5.39 -9.95
CA LYS A 572 50.65 -6.74 -10.42
C LYS A 572 51.89 -7.63 -10.62
N PRO A 573 51.82 -8.95 -10.40
CA PRO A 573 52.69 -9.92 -11.04
C PRO A 573 52.11 -10.43 -12.37
N VAL A 574 53.00 -10.65 -13.35
CA VAL A 574 52.75 -11.13 -14.72
C VAL A 574 52.65 -12.67 -14.76
N PRO A 575 51.86 -13.30 -15.66
CA PRO A 575 51.56 -14.72 -15.62
C PRO A 575 52.62 -15.61 -16.32
N HIS A 576 52.86 -16.79 -15.74
CA HIS A 576 53.69 -17.85 -16.32
C HIS A 576 52.88 -18.66 -17.34
N LYS A 577 53.32 -18.63 -18.61
CA LYS A 577 52.80 -19.46 -19.71
C LYS A 577 53.24 -20.92 -19.58
N GLU A 578 52.29 -21.84 -19.63
CA GLU A 578 52.53 -23.23 -20.01
C GLU A 578 52.73 -23.37 -21.52
N ARG A 579 53.66 -24.25 -21.92
CA ARG A 579 53.90 -24.67 -23.30
C ARG A 579 53.32 -26.06 -23.52
N LYS A 580 52.51 -26.22 -24.57
CA LYS A 580 52.43 -27.45 -25.38
C LYS A 580 52.01 -27.11 -26.81
N GLY A 581 52.72 -27.67 -27.78
CA GLY A 581 52.30 -27.73 -29.19
C GLY A 581 53.39 -27.33 -30.19
N ASP A 582 54.36 -28.20 -30.42
CA ASP A 582 55.03 -28.29 -31.73
C ASP A 582 54.08 -29.04 -32.68
N LEU A 583 53.81 -28.46 -33.85
CA LEU A 583 53.49 -29.19 -35.07
C LEU A 583 53.85 -28.33 -36.29
N GLU A 584 54.78 -28.89 -37.05
CA GLU A 584 55.30 -28.41 -38.33
C GLU A 584 54.20 -28.31 -39.40
N LEU A 585 54.08 -27.17 -40.07
CA LEU A 585 54.28 -26.93 -41.52
C LEU A 585 53.76 -25.56 -41.95
#